data_AF-A0AAQ3XBD3-F1
#
_entry.id   AF-A0AAQ3XBD3-F1
#
_cell.length_a   1.000
_cell.length_b   1.000
_cell.length_c   1.000
_cell.angle_alpha   90.00
_cell.angle_beta   90.00
_cell.angle_gamma   90.00
#
_symmetry.space_group_name_H-M   'P 1'
#
loop_
_entity.id
_entity.type
_entity.pdbx_description
1 polymer ?
#
loop_
_entity_poly.entity_id
_entity_poly.type
_entity_poly.pdbx_seq_one_letter_code
_entity_poly.pdbx_strand_id
1 'polypeptide(L)'
;MSSAAGEGSSSCRKEREENGAGAGGRSRREEGVAVAEGEVGLGDLYGAAAGWVEARTSCPHLGTMPPPAGADDLARVPPPDSPCSRCHHPAENWLCLMCKDVLCSRFINKHMLCHYQESGHCLALSFSDLSVWCFACDSYLDVQAILELRPVYEVAHLLKFGERPPFRSLEVLD
;
A
#
# COMPACT_ATOMS: atom_id res chain seq x y z
N MET A 1 31.46 -28.03 25.64
CA MET A 1 31.44 -27.51 24.27
C MET A 1 30.32 -26.50 24.19
N SER A 2 30.69 -25.24 24.36
CA SER A 2 29.82 -24.07 24.38
C SER A 2 29.47 -23.61 22.97
N SER A 3 28.34 -22.90 22.86
CA SER A 3 28.02 -21.74 21.99
C SER A 3 26.59 -21.88 21.44
N ALA A 4 25.60 -21.23 22.05
CA ALA A 4 25.20 -19.82 21.89
C ALA A 4 24.25 -19.63 20.69
N ALA A 5 22.96 -19.50 21.00
CA ALA A 5 21.92 -19.09 20.08
C ALA A 5 22.10 -17.60 19.73
N GLY A 6 22.16 -17.29 18.44
CA GLY A 6 22.19 -15.92 17.94
C GLY A 6 20.76 -15.39 17.78
N GLU A 7 20.39 -14.43 18.62
CA GLU A 7 19.15 -13.65 18.49
C GLU A 7 19.38 -12.49 17.51
N GLY A 8 18.87 -12.61 16.29
CA GLY A 8 18.87 -11.53 15.30
C GLY A 8 17.69 -10.59 15.52
N SER A 9 17.82 -9.63 16.44
CA SER A 9 16.84 -8.56 16.64
C SER A 9 17.03 -7.45 15.59
N SER A 10 16.34 -7.53 14.46
CA SER A 10 16.23 -6.43 13.49
C SER A 10 15.15 -5.44 13.93
N SER A 11 15.44 -4.67 14.97
CA SER A 11 14.60 -3.55 15.42
C SER A 11 14.81 -2.38 14.46
N CYS A 12 13.77 -1.99 13.73
CA CYS A 12 13.74 -0.69 13.07
C CYS A 12 13.92 0.36 14.17
N ARG A 13 15.04 1.07 14.14
CA ARG A 13 15.39 2.07 15.14
C ARG A 13 14.22 3.03 15.32
N LYS A 14 13.67 3.05 16.54
CA LYS A 14 12.61 3.97 16.96
C LYS A 14 13.24 5.37 17.02
N GLU A 15 13.07 6.16 15.96
CA GLU A 15 13.44 7.58 16.00
C GLU A 15 12.50 8.31 16.97
N ARG A 16 13.12 9.11 17.85
CA ARG A 16 12.51 9.82 18.97
C ARG A 16 12.22 11.24 18.52
N GLU A 17 10.96 11.60 18.31
CA GLU A 17 10.55 13.00 18.14
C GLU A 17 10.35 13.65 19.51
N GLU A 18 11.13 14.70 19.79
CA GLU A 18 10.93 15.58 20.94
C GLU A 18 11.28 17.01 20.51
N ASN A 19 10.27 17.89 20.47
CA ASN A 19 10.29 19.36 20.54
C ASN A 19 8.81 19.79 20.49
N GLY A 20 8.21 20.55 21.40
CA GLY A 20 8.72 21.67 22.18
C GLY A 20 7.83 22.89 21.85
N ALA A 21 7.14 23.43 22.87
CA ALA A 21 5.95 24.29 22.79
C ALA A 21 6.13 25.73 22.25
N GLY A 22 5.01 26.38 21.89
CA GLY A 22 4.95 27.84 21.69
C GLY A 22 3.56 28.37 21.35
N ALA A 23 2.96 29.13 22.28
CA ALA A 23 1.60 29.65 22.24
C ALA A 23 1.47 31.03 21.56
N GLY A 24 0.24 31.41 21.15
CA GLY A 24 -0.18 32.82 21.12
C GLY A 24 -1.18 33.20 20.02
N GLY A 25 -2.43 33.50 20.41
CA GLY A 25 -3.39 34.18 19.52
C GLY A 25 -4.66 34.58 20.27
N ARG A 26 -4.79 35.87 20.60
CA ARG A 26 -5.87 36.46 21.42
C ARG A 26 -7.19 36.67 20.67
N SER A 27 -8.22 36.83 21.49
CA SER A 27 -9.66 36.94 21.25
C SER A 27 -10.17 38.23 20.57
N ARG A 28 -11.31 38.06 19.87
CA ARG A 28 -12.50 38.93 19.72
C ARG A 28 -12.51 40.03 18.65
N ARG A 29 -13.49 39.94 17.75
CA ARG A 29 -14.66 40.86 17.62
C ARG A 29 -15.70 40.29 16.65
N GLU A 30 -16.96 40.37 17.08
CA GLU A 30 -18.20 40.16 16.31
C GLU A 30 -18.57 41.48 15.64
N GLU A 31 -18.93 41.46 14.36
CA GLU A 31 -19.90 42.31 13.60
C GLU A 31 -20.08 41.55 12.27
N GLY A 32 -21.21 41.39 11.58
CA GLY A 32 -22.48 42.08 11.48
C GLY A 32 -23.07 41.63 10.12
N VAL A 33 -24.39 41.56 10.04
CA VAL A 33 -25.21 40.92 8.99
C VAL A 33 -25.09 41.60 7.61
N ALA A 34 -25.10 40.80 6.53
CA ALA A 34 -25.77 41.15 5.27
C ALA A 34 -26.12 39.88 4.49
N VAL A 35 -27.42 39.57 4.41
CA VAL A 35 -27.96 38.63 3.41
C VAL A 35 -27.99 39.35 2.07
N ALA A 36 -27.12 38.93 1.15
CA ALA A 36 -27.20 39.33 -0.25
C ALA A 36 -27.86 38.19 -1.01
N GLU A 37 -29.06 38.43 -1.52
CA GLU A 37 -29.67 37.60 -2.56
C GLU A 37 -28.83 37.77 -3.84
N GLY A 38 -27.88 36.85 -4.03
CA GLY A 38 -27.08 36.74 -5.24
C GLY A 38 -27.64 35.63 -6.11
N GLU A 39 -27.97 35.96 -7.36
CA GLU A 39 -28.24 34.97 -8.39
C GLU A 39 -27.05 33.99 -8.45
N VAL A 40 -27.33 32.71 -8.20
CA VAL A 40 -26.32 31.65 -8.35
C VAL A 40 -26.00 31.51 -9.83
N GLY A 41 -24.92 32.15 -10.27
CA GLY A 41 -24.30 31.85 -11.55
C GLY A 41 -24.03 30.35 -11.62
N LEU A 42 -24.36 29.74 -12.77
CA LEU A 42 -24.12 28.34 -13.14
C LEU A 42 -22.60 28.05 -13.29
N GLY A 43 -21.82 28.39 -12.26
CA GLY A 43 -20.36 28.35 -12.26
C GLY A 43 -19.75 27.96 -10.92
N ASP A 44 -20.53 27.87 -9.84
CA ASP A 44 -20.00 27.59 -8.49
C ASP A 44 -20.47 26.25 -7.89
N LEU A 45 -20.79 25.29 -8.76
CA LEU A 45 -20.81 23.87 -8.39
C LEU A 45 -19.44 23.22 -8.64
N TYR A 46 -18.35 23.89 -8.24
CA TYR A 46 -17.10 23.19 -7.98
C TYR A 46 -17.25 22.51 -6.61
N GLY A 47 -18.08 21.45 -6.62
CA GLY A 47 -18.22 20.55 -5.49
C GLY A 47 -16.83 20.16 -5.05
N ALA A 48 -16.55 20.35 -3.76
CA ALA A 48 -15.32 19.91 -3.11
C ALA A 48 -14.93 18.55 -3.70
N ALA A 49 -13.83 18.52 -4.45
CA ALA A 49 -13.34 17.31 -5.10
C ALA A 49 -13.23 16.26 -4.01
N ALA A 50 -14.18 15.32 -3.97
CA ALA A 50 -14.08 14.16 -3.11
C ALA A 50 -12.75 13.52 -3.50
N GLY A 51 -11.77 13.58 -2.60
CA GLY A 51 -10.37 13.23 -2.86
C GLY A 51 -10.20 11.73 -3.00
N TRP A 52 -10.76 11.15 -4.07
CA TRP A 52 -10.52 9.77 -4.45
C TRP A 52 -9.06 9.65 -4.89
N VAL A 53 -8.36 8.65 -4.35
CA VAL A 53 -7.00 8.32 -4.77
C VAL A 53 -7.10 7.42 -5.98
N GLU A 54 -6.85 7.97 -7.17
CA GLU A 54 -6.79 7.21 -8.41
C GLU A 54 -5.56 6.27 -8.39
N ALA A 55 -5.78 4.98 -8.60
CA ALA A 55 -4.67 4.03 -8.74
C ALA A 55 -3.95 4.25 -10.06
N ARG A 56 -2.61 4.15 -10.05
CA ARG A 56 -1.82 4.31 -11.28
C ARG A 56 -1.97 3.09 -12.16
N THR A 57 -2.16 3.32 -13.45
CA THR A 57 -2.22 2.27 -14.49
C THR A 57 -0.84 1.90 -15.06
N SER A 58 0.23 2.59 -14.64
CA SER A 58 1.61 2.27 -15.00
C SER A 58 2.58 2.66 -13.89
N CYS A 59 3.66 1.90 -13.76
CA CYS A 59 4.71 2.14 -12.78
C CYS A 59 6.08 1.73 -13.34
N PRO A 60 7.10 2.61 -13.29
CA PRO A 60 8.44 2.30 -13.81
C PRO A 60 9.14 1.20 -12.99
N HIS A 61 8.67 0.93 -11.78
CA HIS A 61 9.26 -0.07 -10.89
C HIS A 61 8.81 -1.50 -11.18
N LEU A 62 7.82 -1.72 -12.06
CA LEU A 62 7.36 -3.06 -12.43
C LEU A 62 8.49 -3.90 -13.03
N GLY A 63 9.41 -3.28 -13.79
CA GLY A 63 10.58 -3.95 -14.36
C GLY A 63 11.65 -4.36 -13.33
N THR A 64 11.52 -3.93 -12.07
CA THR A 64 12.40 -4.40 -10.99
C THR A 64 11.93 -5.71 -10.37
N MET A 65 10.69 -6.13 -10.65
CA MET A 65 10.24 -7.46 -10.28
C MET A 65 11.11 -8.48 -11.03
N PRO A 66 11.54 -9.55 -10.36
CA PRO A 66 12.11 -10.67 -11.08
C PRO A 66 11.10 -11.07 -12.16
N PRO A 67 11.54 -11.34 -13.40
CA PRO A 67 10.64 -11.87 -14.41
C PRO A 67 9.94 -13.08 -13.80
N PRO A 68 8.64 -13.32 -14.06
CA PRO A 68 7.95 -14.47 -13.52
C PRO A 68 8.77 -15.70 -13.92
N ALA A 69 9.50 -16.27 -12.96
CA ALA A 69 10.56 -17.24 -13.21
C ALA A 69 10.00 -18.62 -13.53
N GLY A 70 8.82 -18.66 -14.16
CA GLY A 70 7.96 -19.82 -14.30
C GLY A 70 7.02 -20.01 -13.11
N ALA A 71 6.28 -21.12 -13.17
CA ALA A 71 5.31 -21.51 -12.15
C ALA A 71 5.91 -21.65 -10.74
N ASP A 72 7.22 -21.89 -10.61
CA ASP A 72 7.91 -22.02 -9.33
C ASP A 72 7.92 -20.73 -8.50
N ASP A 73 7.98 -19.55 -9.12
CA ASP A 73 7.90 -18.28 -8.36
C ASP A 73 6.49 -18.04 -7.82
N LEU A 74 5.48 -18.39 -8.63
CA LEU A 74 4.07 -18.29 -8.25
C LEU A 74 3.69 -19.30 -7.17
N ALA A 75 4.31 -20.49 -7.17
CA ALA A 75 4.11 -21.51 -6.13
C ALA A 75 4.64 -21.08 -4.76
N ARG A 76 5.54 -20.07 -4.70
CA ARG A 76 6.07 -19.51 -3.45
C ARG A 76 5.19 -18.41 -2.86
N VAL A 77 4.09 -18.03 -3.51
CA VAL A 77 3.15 -17.06 -2.96
C VAL A 77 2.51 -17.68 -1.71
N PRO A 78 2.73 -17.10 -0.51
CA PRO A 78 2.21 -17.65 0.71
C PRO A 78 0.71 -17.37 0.84
N PRO A 79 -0.03 -18.20 1.60
CA PRO A 79 -1.45 -17.98 1.89
C PRO A 79 -1.73 -16.59 2.50
N PRO A 80 -2.84 -15.92 2.16
CA PRO A 80 -3.18 -14.58 2.66
C PRO A 80 -3.36 -14.46 4.19
N ASP A 81 -3.54 -15.58 4.91
CA ASP A 81 -3.59 -15.64 6.38
C ASP A 81 -2.20 -15.74 7.03
N SER A 82 -1.13 -15.74 6.22
CA SER A 82 0.24 -15.81 6.71
C SER A 82 0.56 -14.63 7.64
N PRO A 83 1.13 -14.89 8.83
CA PRO A 83 1.50 -13.85 9.77
C PRO A 83 2.76 -13.12 9.33
N CYS A 84 2.99 -11.93 9.88
CA CYS A 84 4.25 -11.21 9.68
C CYS A 84 5.46 -12.08 10.10
N SER A 85 6.46 -12.21 9.24
CA SER A 85 7.66 -13.02 9.51
C SER A 85 8.54 -12.48 10.64
N ARG A 86 8.43 -11.17 10.97
CA ARG A 86 9.21 -10.51 12.03
C ARG A 86 8.54 -10.51 13.40
N CYS A 87 7.25 -10.17 13.48
CA CYS A 87 6.52 -10.06 14.76
C CYS A 87 5.33 -11.00 14.92
N HIS A 88 5.10 -11.89 13.94
CA HIS A 88 4.03 -12.88 13.95
C HIS A 88 2.61 -12.29 14.10
N HIS A 89 2.42 -11.01 13.81
CA HIS A 89 1.09 -10.39 13.83
C HIS A 89 0.22 -11.00 12.73
N PRO A 90 -1.03 -11.41 13.00
CA PRO A 90 -1.85 -12.15 12.03
C PRO A 90 -2.61 -11.26 11.05
N ALA A 91 -2.79 -9.98 11.36
CA ALA A 91 -3.60 -9.06 10.56
C ALA A 91 -2.75 -7.97 9.90
N GLU A 92 -3.32 -7.36 8.85
CA GLU A 92 -2.73 -6.24 8.10
C GLU A 92 -1.34 -6.59 7.54
N ASN A 93 -1.21 -7.78 6.97
CA ASN A 93 0.04 -8.26 6.38
C ASN A 93 0.10 -8.01 4.88
N TRP A 94 1.31 -7.76 4.41
CA TRP A 94 1.61 -7.45 3.03
C TRP A 94 2.67 -8.44 2.54
N LEU A 95 2.57 -8.81 1.26
CA LEU A 95 3.50 -9.65 0.54
C LEU A 95 4.44 -8.79 -0.30
N CYS A 96 5.75 -8.91 -0.10
CA CYS A 96 6.74 -8.31 -1.01
C CYS A 96 6.74 -9.05 -2.35
N LEU A 97 6.52 -8.35 -3.47
CA LEU A 97 6.41 -9.00 -4.78
C LEU A 97 7.77 -9.49 -5.33
N MET A 98 8.89 -8.99 -4.81
CA MET A 98 10.24 -9.32 -5.30
C MET A 98 10.86 -10.50 -4.55
N CYS A 99 10.68 -10.59 -3.22
CA CYS A 99 11.29 -11.65 -2.40
C CYS A 99 10.30 -12.59 -1.70
N LYS A 100 8.99 -12.32 -1.81
CA LYS A 100 7.89 -13.08 -1.18
C LYS A 100 7.84 -13.07 0.35
N ASP A 101 8.58 -12.17 1.01
CA ASP A 101 8.45 -11.96 2.45
C ASP A 101 7.07 -11.40 2.82
N VAL A 102 6.52 -11.89 3.93
CA VAL A 102 5.25 -11.41 4.51
C VAL A 102 5.52 -10.54 5.72
N LEU A 103 5.12 -9.27 5.67
CA LEU A 103 5.42 -8.29 6.71
C LEU A 103 4.21 -7.42 7.03
N CYS A 104 4.04 -7.07 8.30
CA CYS A 104 2.93 -6.23 8.71
C CYS A 104 3.03 -4.80 8.15
N SER A 105 1.85 -4.21 7.92
CA SER A 105 1.68 -2.90 7.31
C SER A 105 2.22 -1.77 8.17
N ARG A 106 2.15 -0.55 7.62
CA ARG A 106 2.46 0.69 8.34
C ARG A 106 1.54 0.98 9.54
N PHE A 107 0.37 0.35 9.59
CA PHE A 107 -0.61 0.55 10.67
C PHE A 107 -0.35 -0.36 11.88
N ILE A 108 0.49 -1.38 11.74
CA ILE A 108 0.89 -2.28 12.83
C ILE A 108 2.29 -1.90 13.34
N ASN A 109 3.36 -2.54 12.83
CA ASN A 109 4.75 -2.28 13.24
C ASN A 109 5.62 -1.75 12.09
N LYS A 110 5.04 -1.44 10.93
CA LYS A 110 5.75 -0.87 9.77
C LYS A 110 6.85 -1.76 9.19
N HIS A 111 6.82 -3.07 9.42
CA HIS A 111 7.87 -3.96 8.95
C HIS A 111 8.01 -3.99 7.43
N MET A 112 6.91 -3.91 6.68
CA MET A 112 7.01 -3.81 5.21
C MET A 112 7.67 -2.50 4.76
N LEU A 113 7.43 -1.39 5.48
CA LEU A 113 8.08 -0.12 5.20
C LEU A 113 9.58 -0.18 5.49
N CYS A 114 9.98 -0.74 6.64
CA CYS A 114 11.39 -0.93 6.94
C CYS A 114 12.08 -1.82 5.91
N HIS A 115 11.40 -2.91 5.49
CA HIS A 115 11.91 -3.82 4.48
C HIS A 115 12.17 -3.12 3.14
N TYR A 116 11.26 -2.25 2.70
CA TYR A 116 11.50 -1.40 1.53
C TYR A 116 12.76 -0.54 1.70
N GLN A 117 12.94 0.10 2.86
CA GLN A 117 14.11 0.95 3.14
C GLN A 117 15.43 0.16 3.20
N GLU A 118 15.39 -1.07 3.72
CA GLU A 118 16.57 -1.93 3.89
C GLU A 118 17.00 -2.62 2.58
N SER A 119 16.04 -3.04 1.75
CA SER A 119 16.29 -3.87 0.58
C SER A 119 16.07 -3.17 -0.76
N GLY A 120 15.40 -2.01 -0.78
CA GLY A 120 14.95 -1.34 -2.01
C GLY A 120 13.71 -1.97 -2.64
N HIS A 121 13.13 -3.00 -2.03
CA HIS A 121 11.95 -3.69 -2.52
C HIS A 121 10.68 -2.83 -2.41
N CYS A 122 10.29 -2.19 -3.50
CA CYS A 122 9.24 -1.16 -3.47
C CYS A 122 7.81 -1.63 -3.78
N LEU A 123 7.59 -2.83 -4.32
CA LEU A 123 6.25 -3.33 -4.65
C LEU A 123 5.76 -4.36 -3.62
N ALA A 124 4.56 -4.12 -3.09
CA ALA A 124 3.92 -5.02 -2.14
C ALA A 124 2.42 -5.17 -2.42
N LEU A 125 1.90 -6.37 -2.15
CA LEU A 125 0.47 -6.70 -2.23
C LEU A 125 -0.10 -6.84 -0.82
N SER A 126 -1.23 -6.19 -0.54
CA SER A 126 -1.95 -6.30 0.72
C SER A 126 -2.75 -7.59 0.78
N PHE A 127 -2.63 -8.38 1.86
CA PHE A 127 -3.50 -9.53 2.05
C PHE A 127 -4.90 -9.16 2.54
N SER A 128 -5.13 -7.94 3.04
CA SER A 128 -6.44 -7.49 3.54
C SER A 128 -7.44 -7.27 2.40
N ASP A 129 -7.01 -6.72 1.27
CA ASP A 129 -7.88 -6.30 0.15
C ASP A 129 -7.29 -6.60 -1.24
N LEU A 130 -6.12 -7.24 -1.31
CA LEU A 130 -5.38 -7.53 -2.55
C LEU A 130 -4.94 -6.27 -3.32
N SER A 131 -4.99 -5.08 -2.70
CA SER A 131 -4.44 -3.86 -3.31
C SER A 131 -2.91 -3.97 -3.48
N VAL A 132 -2.38 -3.39 -4.55
CA VAL A 132 -0.93 -3.34 -4.81
C VAL A 132 -0.43 -1.93 -4.59
N TRP A 133 0.66 -1.81 -3.85
CA TRP A 133 1.28 -0.54 -3.50
C TRP A 133 2.72 -0.48 -4.01
N CYS A 134 3.12 0.68 -4.51
CA CYS A 134 4.50 1.00 -4.79
C CYS A 134 5.01 2.05 -3.81
N PHE A 135 5.92 1.66 -2.91
CA PHE A 135 6.54 2.56 -1.93
C PHE A 135 7.37 3.67 -2.56
N ALA A 136 8.00 3.42 -3.71
CA ALA A 136 8.81 4.42 -4.40
C ALA A 136 7.95 5.47 -5.14
N CYS A 137 6.76 5.08 -5.60
CA CYS A 137 5.81 6.02 -6.23
C CYS A 137 4.82 6.64 -5.23
N ASP A 138 4.80 6.16 -3.98
CA ASP A 138 3.82 6.52 -2.95
C ASP A 138 2.37 6.42 -3.46
N SER A 139 2.05 5.34 -4.17
CA SER A 139 0.77 5.19 -4.88
C SER A 139 0.31 3.74 -5.00
N TYR A 140 -1.00 3.55 -5.00
CA TYR A 140 -1.63 2.29 -5.40
C TYR A 140 -1.49 2.06 -6.91
N LEU A 141 -1.42 0.79 -7.30
CA LEU A 141 -1.33 0.34 -8.68
C LEU A 141 -2.61 -0.41 -9.08
N ASP A 142 -3.11 -0.13 -10.27
CA ASP A 142 -4.29 -0.79 -10.82
C ASP A 142 -3.93 -2.14 -11.44
N VAL A 143 -4.31 -3.22 -10.77
CA VAL A 143 -4.07 -4.60 -11.22
C VAL A 143 -4.89 -4.98 -12.45
N GLN A 144 -6.00 -4.27 -12.71
CA GLN A 144 -6.80 -4.50 -13.93
C GLN A 144 -6.07 -3.99 -15.17
N ALA A 145 -5.40 -2.84 -15.04
CA ALA A 145 -4.67 -2.19 -16.11
C ALA A 145 -3.25 -2.74 -16.32
N ILE A 146 -2.58 -3.21 -15.26
CA ILE A 146 -1.17 -3.64 -15.31
C ILE A 146 -1.09 -5.16 -15.47
N LEU A 147 -0.69 -5.61 -16.66
CA LEU A 147 -0.63 -7.04 -17.02
C LEU A 147 0.40 -7.82 -16.20
N GLU A 148 1.52 -7.18 -15.85
CA GLU A 148 2.63 -7.78 -15.10
C GLU A 148 2.24 -8.19 -13.68
N LEU A 149 1.19 -7.57 -13.12
CA LEU A 149 0.68 -7.91 -11.79
C LEU A 149 -0.32 -9.07 -11.80
N ARG A 150 -0.89 -9.41 -12.97
CA ARG A 150 -1.97 -10.41 -13.07
C ARG A 150 -1.57 -11.79 -12.54
N PRO A 151 -0.41 -12.37 -12.89
CA PRO A 151 -0.09 -13.74 -12.45
C PRO A 151 -0.04 -13.89 -10.93
N VAL A 152 0.60 -12.95 -10.23
CA VAL A 152 0.67 -12.99 -8.76
C VAL A 152 -0.68 -12.66 -8.11
N TYR A 153 -1.44 -11.75 -8.70
CA TYR A 153 -2.77 -11.38 -8.21
C TYR A 153 -3.77 -12.54 -8.37
N GLU A 154 -3.76 -13.24 -9.49
CA GLU A 154 -4.59 -14.45 -9.71
C GLU A 154 -4.36 -15.49 -8.64
N VAL A 155 -3.08 -15.78 -8.32
CA VAL A 155 -2.73 -16.75 -7.28
C VAL A 155 -3.21 -16.27 -5.91
N ALA A 156 -2.94 -15.01 -5.55
CA ALA A 156 -3.40 -14.46 -4.28
C ALA A 156 -4.93 -14.46 -4.15
N HIS A 157 -5.64 -14.15 -5.23
CA HIS A 157 -7.11 -14.17 -5.28
C HIS A 157 -7.67 -15.59 -5.14
N LEU A 158 -7.08 -16.56 -5.85
CA LEU A 158 -7.44 -17.97 -5.72
C LEU A 158 -7.21 -18.49 -4.30
N LEU A 159 -6.07 -18.16 -3.69
CA LEU A 159 -5.78 -18.54 -2.31
C LEU A 159 -6.74 -17.90 -1.31
N LYS A 160 -7.18 -16.66 -1.56
CA LYS A 160 -8.07 -15.93 -0.67
C LYS A 160 -9.54 -16.32 -0.79
N PHE A 161 -10.02 -16.48 -2.01
CA PHE A 161 -11.46 -16.59 -2.32
C PHE A 161 -11.85 -17.93 -2.96
N GLY A 162 -10.88 -18.74 -3.40
CA GLY A 162 -11.14 -20.03 -4.05
C GLY A 162 -11.57 -19.91 -5.53
N GLU A 163 -11.58 -18.71 -6.10
CA GLU A 163 -11.98 -18.44 -7.48
C GLU A 163 -11.00 -17.51 -8.20
N ARG A 164 -11.04 -17.50 -9.53
CA ARG A 164 -10.21 -16.60 -10.34
C ARG A 164 -10.77 -15.17 -10.28
N PRO A 165 -9.92 -14.14 -10.28
CA PRO A 165 -10.37 -12.76 -10.28
C PRO A 165 -11.09 -12.40 -11.58
N PRO A 166 -12.14 -11.55 -11.52
CA PRO A 166 -12.75 -11.01 -12.72
C PRO A 166 -11.84 -9.92 -13.31
N PHE A 167 -11.08 -10.24 -14.35
CA PHE A 167 -10.39 -9.22 -15.14
C PHE A 167 -11.32 -8.58 -16.15
N ARG A 168 -11.16 -7.28 -16.37
CA ARG A 168 -11.81 -6.59 -17.49
C ARG A 168 -11.22 -7.14 -18.80
N SER A 169 -12.06 -7.68 -19.66
CA SER A 169 -11.69 -8.04 -21.02
C SER A 169 -11.17 -6.79 -21.74
N LEU A 170 -9.96 -6.84 -22.29
CA LEU A 170 -9.47 -5.84 -23.23
C LEU A 170 -10.12 -6.07 -24.61
N GLU A 171 -11.44 -6.13 -24.66
CA GLU A 171 -12.20 -6.11 -25.91
C GLU A 171 -12.65 -4.67 -26.14
N VAL A 172 -11.81 -3.85 -26.76
CA VAL A 172 -12.12 -2.73 -27.68
C VAL A 172 -10.77 -2.15 -28.10
N LEU A 173 -10.31 -2.50 -29.30
CA LEU A 173 -9.55 -1.69 -30.27
C LEU A 173 -9.11 -2.65 -31.39
N ASP A 174 -10.09 -3.06 -32.20
CA ASP A 174 -9.89 -3.48 -33.60
C ASP A 174 -10.50 -2.37 -34.48
#